data_AF-A0A2W0AZ37-F1
#
_entry.id   AF-A0A2W0AZ37-F1
#
_cell.length_a   1.000
_cell.length_b   1.000
_cell.length_c   1.000
_cell.angle_alpha   90.00
_cell.angle_beta   90.00
_cell.angle_gamma   90.00
#
_symmetry.space_group_name_H-M   'P 1'
#
loop_
_entity.id
_entity.type
_entity.pdbx_description
1 polymer ?
#
loop_
_entity_poly.entity_id
_entity_poly.type
_entity_poly.pdbx_seq_one_letter_code
_entity_poly.pdbx_strand_id
1 'polypeptide(L)'
;PRTVGQAEWLDGFLAARGSKLPLRVIKITVDYNKLLKRLTGRRTCPVCGTIYNMYTNPPKVDEICDREGAKLIFRKDDSEEAIGTRLKAYDNDTLPLSDYYRQRGILTEISGDSEPEQVTNELFRALDKVSI
;
A
#
# COMPACT_ATOMS: atom_id res chain seq x y z
N PRO A 1 -0.54 8.05 8.99
CA PRO A 1 -1.85 8.72 9.20
C PRO A 1 -2.78 8.38 8.02
N ARG A 2 -4.10 8.43 8.22
CA ARG A 2 -5.13 8.19 7.18
C ARG A 2 -6.08 9.38 6.98
N THR A 3 -6.00 10.38 7.83
CA THR A 3 -6.76 11.64 7.74
C THR A 3 -5.85 12.82 8.02
N VAL A 4 -6.21 14.03 7.55
CA VAL A 4 -5.44 15.26 7.80
C VAL A 4 -5.26 15.52 9.29
N GLY A 5 -6.31 15.39 10.10
CA GLY A 5 -6.20 15.58 11.55
C GLY A 5 -5.22 14.60 12.23
N GLN A 6 -5.12 13.36 11.74
CA GLN A 6 -4.10 12.42 12.22
C GLN A 6 -2.69 12.82 11.80
N ALA A 7 -2.53 13.42 10.62
CA ALA A 7 -1.25 13.92 10.13
C ALA A 7 -0.79 15.14 10.96
N GLU A 8 -1.70 16.07 11.26
CA GLU A 8 -1.41 17.23 12.12
C GLU A 8 -0.98 16.83 13.52
N TRP A 9 -1.69 15.87 14.12
CA TRP A 9 -1.30 15.33 15.42
C TRP A 9 0.09 14.67 15.38
N LEU A 10 0.36 13.85 14.36
CA LEU A 10 1.64 13.15 14.22
C LEU A 10 2.80 14.14 14.02
N ASP A 11 2.61 15.13 13.16
CA ASP A 11 3.63 16.16 12.88
C ASP A 11 3.93 16.97 14.14
N GLY A 12 2.90 17.37 14.90
CA GLY A 12 3.07 18.06 16.19
C GLY A 12 3.78 17.20 17.23
N PHE A 13 3.42 15.91 17.31
CA PHE A 13 4.06 14.96 18.21
C PHE A 13 5.56 14.75 17.90
N LEU A 14 5.92 14.67 16.63
CA LEU A 14 7.31 14.54 16.18
C LEU A 14 8.11 15.82 16.44
N ALA A 15 7.52 16.99 16.19
CA ALA A 15 8.14 18.28 16.46
C ALA A 15 8.46 18.48 17.96
N ALA A 16 7.51 18.10 18.84
CA ALA A 16 7.69 18.19 20.29
C ALA A 16 8.83 17.30 20.83
N ARG A 17 9.18 16.23 20.11
CA ARG A 17 10.27 15.32 20.46
C ARG A 17 11.62 15.71 19.85
N GLY A 18 11.69 16.85 19.15
CA GLY A 18 12.92 17.34 18.53
C GLY A 18 13.50 16.35 17.51
N SER A 19 12.64 15.58 16.83
CA SER A 19 13.12 14.59 15.87
C SER A 19 13.86 15.29 14.73
N LYS A 20 15.19 15.10 14.68
CA LYS A 20 16.08 15.64 13.63
C LYS A 20 16.11 14.76 12.39
N LEU A 21 15.37 13.65 12.38
CA LEU A 21 15.35 12.75 11.24
C LEU A 21 14.56 13.40 10.11
N PRO A 22 15.13 13.43 8.90
CA PRO A 22 14.43 14.02 7.78
C PRO A 22 13.24 13.15 7.39
N LEU A 23 12.04 13.74 7.45
CA LEU A 23 10.79 13.05 7.18
C LEU A 23 10.49 13.07 5.69
N ARG A 24 10.10 11.90 5.16
CA ARG A 24 9.54 11.75 3.82
C ARG A 24 8.24 10.97 3.88
N VAL A 25 7.30 11.37 3.03
CA VAL A 25 6.04 10.68 2.82
C VAL A 25 6.07 10.11 1.42
N ILE A 26 5.95 8.79 1.29
CA ILE A 26 5.92 8.11 0.01
C ILE A 26 4.48 7.78 -0.35
N LYS A 27 4.00 8.28 -1.49
CA LYS A 27 2.72 7.89 -2.09
C LYS A 27 2.99 6.91 -3.22
N ILE A 28 2.55 5.67 -3.04
CA ILE A 28 2.61 4.64 -4.08
C ILE A 28 1.35 4.77 -4.94
N THR A 29 1.50 5.14 -6.21
CA THR A 29 0.41 5.28 -7.18
C THR A 29 0.27 4.00 -7.99
N VAL A 30 -0.95 3.51 -8.14
CA VAL A 30 -1.24 2.27 -8.88
C VAL A 30 -2.44 2.53 -9.79
N ASP A 31 -2.41 2.01 -11.00
CA ASP A 31 -3.58 2.07 -11.89
C ASP A 31 -4.80 1.41 -11.22
N TYR A 32 -5.97 2.02 -11.38
CA TYR A 32 -7.20 1.56 -10.74
C TYR A 32 -7.56 0.12 -11.12
N ASN A 33 -7.46 -0.23 -12.41
CA ASN A 33 -7.82 -1.56 -12.88
C ASN A 33 -6.80 -2.61 -12.40
N LYS A 34 -5.51 -2.25 -12.34
CA LYS A 34 -4.48 -3.11 -11.74
C LYS A 34 -4.71 -3.30 -10.24
N LEU A 35 -5.08 -2.24 -9.52
CA LEU A 35 -5.40 -2.32 -8.09
C LEU A 35 -6.60 -3.25 -7.84
N LEU A 36 -7.66 -3.11 -8.64
CA LEU A 36 -8.85 -3.95 -8.52
C LEU A 36 -8.50 -5.43 -8.74
N LYS A 37 -7.76 -5.76 -9.81
CA LYS A 37 -7.27 -7.12 -10.08
C LYS A 37 -6.39 -7.67 -8.95
N ARG A 38 -5.53 -6.82 -8.37
CA ARG A 38 -4.66 -7.21 -7.24
C ARG A 38 -5.48 -7.56 -5.98
N LEU A 39 -6.54 -6.81 -5.70
CA LEU A 39 -7.40 -7.02 -4.53
C LEU A 39 -8.32 -8.23 -4.73
N THR A 40 -9.14 -8.24 -5.79
CA THR A 40 -10.13 -9.31 -6.02
C THR A 40 -9.49 -10.68 -6.29
N GLY A 41 -8.30 -10.69 -6.89
CA GLY A 41 -7.54 -11.90 -7.17
C GLY A 41 -6.81 -12.48 -5.97
N ARG A 42 -6.71 -11.76 -4.83
CA ARG A 42 -5.92 -12.21 -3.68
C ARG A 42 -6.50 -13.49 -3.09
N ARG A 43 -5.63 -14.46 -2.85
CA ARG A 43 -5.92 -15.68 -2.09
C ARG A 43 -4.83 -15.89 -1.06
N THR A 44 -5.18 -16.39 0.12
CA THR A 44 -4.21 -16.60 1.21
C THR A 44 -4.30 -18.05 1.67
N CYS A 45 -3.16 -18.71 1.86
CA CYS A 45 -3.15 -20.00 2.52
C CYS A 45 -3.45 -19.83 4.02
N PRO A 46 -4.45 -20.51 4.59
CA PRO A 46 -4.78 -20.37 6.01
C PRO A 46 -3.73 -21.01 6.94
N VAL A 47 -2.84 -21.84 6.40
CA VAL A 47 -1.82 -22.58 7.17
C VAL A 47 -0.50 -21.81 7.19
N CYS A 48 0.10 -21.55 6.03
CA CYS A 48 1.42 -20.92 5.93
C CYS A 48 1.37 -19.40 5.65
N GLY A 49 0.19 -18.82 5.43
CA GLY A 49 0.03 -17.39 5.14
C GLY A 49 0.51 -16.95 3.76
N THR A 50 0.96 -17.87 2.90
CA THR A 50 1.39 -17.54 1.54
C THR A 50 0.25 -16.87 0.77
N ILE A 51 0.56 -15.73 0.14
CA ILE A 51 -0.38 -14.95 -0.66
C ILE A 51 -0.20 -15.30 -2.14
N TYR A 52 -1.30 -15.63 -2.78
CA TYR A 52 -1.43 -15.85 -4.22
C TYR A 52 -2.29 -14.75 -4.83
N ASN A 53 -2.18 -14.57 -6.14
CA ASN A 53 -3.13 -13.77 -6.90
C ASN A 53 -3.55 -14.56 -8.14
N MET A 54 -4.84 -14.84 -8.29
CA MET A 54 -5.35 -15.69 -9.38
C MET A 54 -5.02 -15.17 -10.80
N TYR A 55 -4.69 -13.89 -10.95
CA TYR A 55 -4.37 -13.28 -12.24
C TYR A 55 -2.87 -13.13 -12.49
N THR A 56 -2.07 -12.84 -11.46
CA THR A 56 -0.65 -12.49 -11.63
C THR A 56 0.31 -13.51 -11.03
N ASN A 57 -0.12 -14.30 -10.05
CA ASN A 57 0.67 -15.34 -9.40
C ASN A 57 -0.26 -16.45 -8.89
N PRO A 58 -0.91 -17.20 -9.82
CA PRO A 58 -1.85 -18.25 -9.45
C PRO A 58 -1.11 -19.44 -8.83
N PRO A 59 -1.77 -20.23 -7.96
CA PRO A 59 -1.23 -21.51 -7.55
C PRO A 59 -1.11 -22.46 -8.74
N LYS A 60 -0.27 -23.50 -8.60
CA LYS A 60 -0.12 -24.56 -9.63
C LYS A 60 -1.40 -25.37 -9.81
N VAL A 61 -2.14 -25.58 -8.72
CA VAL A 61 -3.44 -26.24 -8.72
C VAL A 61 -4.47 -25.22 -8.23
N ASP A 62 -5.56 -25.07 -8.98
CA ASP A 62 -6.57 -24.05 -8.70
C ASP A 62 -7.10 -24.15 -7.26
N GLU A 63 -7.20 -23.00 -6.59
CA GLU A 63 -7.57 -22.85 -5.19
C GLU A 63 -6.72 -23.64 -4.15
N ILE A 64 -5.59 -24.24 -4.50
CA ILE A 64 -4.77 -25.06 -3.59
C ILE A 64 -3.40 -24.44 -3.35
N CYS A 65 -2.94 -24.43 -2.09
CA CYS A 65 -1.61 -23.95 -1.75
C CYS A 65 -0.52 -24.89 -2.28
N ASP A 66 0.45 -24.35 -3.03
CA ASP A 66 1.58 -25.10 -3.58
C ASP A 66 2.54 -25.68 -2.52
N ARG A 67 2.47 -25.19 -1.27
CA ARG A 67 3.34 -25.61 -0.17
C ARG A 67 2.68 -26.63 0.75
N GLU A 68 1.44 -26.35 1.14
CA GLU A 68 0.73 -27.10 2.19
C GLU A 68 -0.38 -28.00 1.64
N GLY A 69 -0.76 -27.87 0.36
CA GLY A 69 -1.93 -28.54 -0.20
C GLY A 69 -3.28 -28.07 0.36
N ALA A 70 -3.28 -27.08 1.26
CA ALA A 70 -4.49 -26.53 1.86
C ALA A 70 -5.30 -25.69 0.88
N LYS A 71 -6.64 -25.73 1.00
CA LYS A 71 -7.53 -24.85 0.25
C LYS A 71 -7.28 -23.39 0.60
N LEU A 72 -7.05 -22.57 -0.43
CA LEU A 72 -6.82 -21.14 -0.27
C LEU A 72 -8.12 -20.43 0.13
N ILE A 73 -7.97 -19.40 0.97
CA ILE A 73 -9.09 -18.59 1.43
C ILE A 73 -9.07 -17.20 0.81
N PHE A 74 -10.25 -16.65 0.64
CA PHE A 74 -10.47 -15.27 0.23
C PHE A 74 -10.68 -14.38 1.46
N ARG A 75 -10.15 -13.16 1.41
CA ARG A 75 -10.41 -12.17 2.47
C ARG A 75 -11.77 -11.53 2.22
N LYS A 76 -12.59 -11.44 3.26
CA LYS A 76 -13.92 -10.80 3.19
C LYS A 76 -13.85 -9.35 2.67
N ASP A 77 -12.80 -8.61 3.04
CA ASP A 77 -12.61 -7.20 2.67
C ASP A 77 -12.16 -6.96 1.22
N ASP A 78 -11.92 -8.03 0.46
CA ASP A 78 -11.48 -7.95 -0.94
C ASP A 78 -12.66 -8.17 -1.93
N SER A 79 -13.91 -8.20 -1.44
CA SER A 79 -15.11 -8.19 -2.29
C SER A 79 -15.24 -6.85 -3.04
N GLU A 80 -15.89 -6.84 -4.20
CA GLU A 80 -16.04 -5.62 -5.01
C GLU A 80 -16.73 -4.49 -4.25
N GLU A 81 -17.78 -4.80 -3.49
CA GLU A 81 -18.50 -3.83 -2.65
C GLU A 81 -17.60 -3.24 -1.56
N ALA A 82 -16.82 -4.10 -0.87
CA ALA A 82 -15.90 -3.67 0.17
C ALA A 82 -14.76 -2.82 -0.43
N ILE A 83 -14.25 -3.20 -1.60
CA ILE A 83 -13.23 -2.43 -2.34
C ILE A 83 -13.78 -1.05 -2.71
N GLY A 84 -15.00 -0.97 -3.26
CA GLY A 84 -15.63 0.30 -3.60
C GLY A 84 -15.80 1.21 -2.39
N THR A 85 -16.21 0.67 -1.25
CA THR A 85 -16.33 1.42 0.01
C THR A 85 -14.96 1.92 0.49
N ARG A 86 -13.93 1.07 0.43
CA ARG A 86 -12.55 1.42 0.82
C ARG A 86 -11.94 2.49 -0.08
N LEU A 87 -12.22 2.46 -1.38
CA LEU A 87 -11.74 3.45 -2.33
C LEU A 87 -12.40 4.82 -2.09
N LYS A 88 -13.71 4.86 -1.85
CA LYS A 88 -14.40 6.10 -1.45
C LYS A 88 -13.83 6.68 -0.15
N ALA A 89 -13.54 5.84 0.85
CA ALA A 89 -12.90 6.30 2.08
C ALA A 89 -11.48 6.82 1.82
N TYR A 90 -10.71 6.15 0.95
CA TYR A 90 -9.40 6.64 0.53
C TYR A 90 -9.50 8.03 -0.13
N ASP A 91 -10.41 8.22 -1.07
CA ASP A 91 -10.58 9.49 -1.79
C ASP A 91 -11.01 10.63 -0.87
N ASN A 92 -11.92 10.37 0.08
CA ASN A 92 -12.42 11.39 1.00
C ASN A 92 -11.44 11.73 2.13
N ASP A 93 -10.78 10.71 2.70
CA ASP A 93 -10.05 10.88 3.95
C ASP A 93 -8.53 10.90 3.75
N THR A 94 -8.02 10.01 2.89
CA THR A 94 -6.59 9.78 2.72
C THR A 94 -5.98 10.58 1.58
N LEU A 95 -6.68 10.77 0.46
CA LEU A 95 -6.19 11.54 -0.68
C LEU A 95 -5.82 13.00 -0.32
N PRO A 96 -6.57 13.72 0.55
CA PRO A 96 -6.20 15.06 1.00
C PRO A 96 -4.84 15.14 1.72
N LEU A 97 -4.32 14.02 2.24
CA LEU A 97 -2.96 13.97 2.79
C LEU A 97 -1.90 14.26 1.74
N SER A 98 -2.17 13.96 0.46
CA SER A 98 -1.25 14.29 -0.62
C SER A 98 -0.98 15.78 -0.66
N ASP A 99 -2.03 16.61 -0.61
CA ASP A 99 -1.90 18.06 -0.67
C ASP A 99 -1.22 18.60 0.60
N TYR A 100 -1.64 18.09 1.76
CA TYR A 100 -1.04 18.42 3.06
C TYR A 100 0.48 18.20 3.11
N TYR A 101 0.97 17.06 2.59
CA TYR A 101 2.40 16.74 2.59
C TYR A 101 3.15 17.32 1.39
N ARG A 102 2.47 17.59 0.27
CA ARG A 102 3.06 18.29 -0.88
C ARG A 102 3.37 19.73 -0.54
N GLN A 103 2.48 20.43 0.16
CA GLN A 103 2.71 21.80 0.63
C GLN A 103 3.92 21.92 1.58
N ARG A 104 4.25 20.83 2.30
CA ARG A 104 5.45 20.74 3.15
C ARG A 104 6.72 20.35 2.41
N GLY A 105 6.65 20.01 1.12
CA GLY A 105 7.81 19.58 0.33
C GLY A 105 8.41 18.23 0.76
N ILE A 106 7.64 17.39 1.46
CA ILE A 106 8.10 16.08 1.94
C ILE A 106 7.41 14.89 1.26
N LEU A 107 6.46 15.14 0.37
CA LEU A 107 5.80 14.11 -0.43
C LEU A 107 6.69 13.69 -1.61
N THR A 108 6.82 12.38 -1.83
CA THR A 108 7.37 11.79 -3.06
C THR A 108 6.39 10.76 -3.58
N GLU A 109 6.09 10.84 -4.88
CA GLU A 109 5.20 9.89 -5.55
C GLU A 109 6.04 8.85 -6.31
N ILE A 110 5.68 7.57 -6.17
CA ILE A 110 6.37 6.43 -6.79
C ILE A 110 5.32 5.53 -7.45
N SER A 111 5.63 5.03 -8.64
CA SER A 111 4.75 4.08 -9.33
C SER A 111 4.82 2.70 -8.69
N GLY A 112 3.68 2.17 -8.26
CA GLY A 112 3.53 0.80 -7.77
C GLY A 112 3.10 -0.19 -8.86
N ASP A 113 3.10 0.23 -10.13
CA ASP A 113 2.73 -0.61 -11.26
C ASP A 113 3.86 -1.53 -11.74
N SER A 114 5.10 -1.22 -11.36
CA SER A 114 6.31 -1.97 -11.68
C SER A 114 6.48 -3.22 -10.82
N GLU A 115 7.47 -4.05 -11.16
CA GLU A 115 7.81 -5.24 -10.37
C GLU A 115 8.27 -4.86 -8.94
N PRO A 116 8.02 -5.69 -7.91
CA PRO A 116 8.33 -5.36 -6.52
C PRO A 116 9.78 -4.91 -6.29
N GLU A 117 10.75 -5.52 -6.98
CA GLU A 117 12.16 -5.16 -6.89
C GLU A 117 12.44 -3.75 -7.46
N GLN A 118 11.80 -3.40 -8.57
CA GLN A 118 11.93 -2.07 -9.17
C GLN A 118 11.32 -1.00 -8.25
N VAL A 119 10.12 -1.25 -7.72
CA VAL A 119 9.46 -0.34 -6.76
C VAL A 119 10.32 -0.17 -5.51
N THR A 120 10.94 -1.25 -5.03
CA THR A 120 11.86 -1.22 -3.87
C THR A 120 13.08 -0.35 -4.15
N ASN A 121 13.69 -0.50 -5.32
CA ASN A 121 14.84 0.31 -5.72
C ASN A 121 14.48 1.81 -5.88
N GLU A 122 13.31 2.13 -6.42
CA GLU A 122 12.80 3.50 -6.48
C GLU A 122 12.55 4.09 -5.09
N LEU A 123 12.01 3.29 -4.16
CA LEU A 123 11.79 3.68 -2.77
C LEU A 123 13.12 4.04 -2.09
N PHE A 124 14.14 3.19 -2.19
CA PHE A 124 15.45 3.49 -1.62
C PHE A 124 16.07 4.74 -2.23
N ARG A 125 16.00 4.93 -3.55
CA ARG A 125 16.47 6.16 -4.20
C ARG A 125 15.74 7.41 -3.69
N ALA A 126 14.45 7.32 -3.41
CA ALA A 126 13.68 8.44 -2.86
C ALA A 126 14.09 8.79 -1.43
N LEU A 127 14.50 7.78 -0.64
CA LEU A 127 15.00 7.94 0.72
C LEU A 127 16.47 8.41 0.76
N ASP A 128 17.34 7.93 -0.12
CA ASP A 128 18.78 8.26 -0.14
C ASP A 128 19.07 9.69 -0.62
N LYS A 129 18.18 10.28 -1.44
CA LYS A 129 18.21 11.71 -1.79
C LYS A 129 18.10 12.64 -0.59
N VAL A 130 17.81 12.07 0.58
CA VAL A 130 17.82 12.73 1.87
C VAL A 130 19.18 12.50 2.53
N SER A 131 20.25 12.87 1.82
CA SER A 131 21.59 12.88 2.41
C SER A 131 21.69 14.07 3.38
N ILE A 132 22.22 13.77 4.58
CA ILE A 132 22.43 14.66 5.74
C ILE A 132 23.38 15.81 5.38
#